data_AF-A0A7C6AKD5-F1
#
_entry.id   AF-A0A7C6AKD5-F1
#
_cell.length_a   1.000
_cell.length_b   1.000
_cell.length_c   1.000
_cell.angle_alpha   90.00
_cell.angle_beta   90.00
_cell.angle_gamma   90.00
#
_symmetry.space_group_name_H-M   'P 1'
#
loop_
_entity.id
_entity.type
_entity.pdbx_description
1 polymer ?
#
loop_
_entity_poly.entity_id
_entity_poly.type
_entity_poly.pdbx_seq_one_letter_code
_entity_poly.pdbx_strand_id
1 'polypeptide(L)' 'MARRHYKAFLQEWLTRFLLEDDPIKARLEWLLAELMKVEAEVGAPKGKHSRKRKTYFSGYRVRKLHSQIGTVYLVILRVH' A
#
# COMPACT_ATOMS: atom_id res chain seq x y z
N MET A 1 -0.76 9.28 -22.07
CA MET A 1 -0.90 7.85 -22.46
C MET A 1 -1.46 6.94 -21.34
N ALA A 2 -2.01 7.46 -20.22
CA ALA A 2 -2.36 6.64 -19.04
C ALA A 2 -3.81 6.12 -18.96
N ARG A 3 -4.73 6.55 -19.84
CA ARG A 3 -6.17 6.24 -19.72
C ARG A 3 -6.63 4.94 -20.40
N ARG A 4 -5.83 4.25 -21.21
CA ARG A 4 -6.33 3.11 -22.02
C ARG A 4 -6.15 1.72 -21.39
N HIS A 5 -5.32 1.56 -20.35
CA HIS A 5 -4.98 0.22 -19.82
C HIS A 5 -5.49 -0.07 -18.39
N TYR A 6 -6.11 0.90 -17.71
CA TYR A 6 -6.56 0.70 -16.31
C TYR A 6 -7.74 -0.27 -16.21
N LYS A 7 -8.63 -0.33 -17.21
CA LYS A 7 -9.80 -1.20 -17.18
C LYS A 7 -9.42 -2.68 -17.19
N ALA A 8 -8.49 -3.06 -18.07
CA ALA A 8 -7.97 -4.42 -18.15
C ALA A 8 -7.21 -4.80 -16.86
N PHE A 9 -6.35 -3.90 -16.37
CA PHE A 9 -5.63 -4.08 -15.11
C PHE A 9 -6.57 -4.29 -13.91
N LEU A 10 -7.57 -3.42 -13.74
CA LEU A 10 -8.54 -3.54 -12.66
C LEU A 10 -9.37 -4.81 -12.80
N GLN A 11 -9.78 -5.17 -14.01
CA GLN A 11 -10.55 -6.40 -14.25
C GLN A 11 -9.75 -7.65 -13.91
N GLU A 12 -8.45 -7.70 -14.24
CA GLU A 12 -7.56 -8.79 -13.85
C GLU A 12 -7.46 -8.92 -12.33
N TRP A 13 -7.18 -7.81 -11.63
CA TRP A 13 -7.08 -7.80 -10.16
C TRP A 13 -8.39 -8.16 -9.47
N LEU A 14 -9.52 -7.62 -9.93
CA LEU A 14 -10.83 -7.94 -9.38
C LEU A 14 -11.17 -9.43 -9.58
N THR A 15 -10.84 -10.00 -10.75
CA THR A 15 -11.03 -11.42 -11.02
C THR A 15 -10.19 -12.29 -10.09
N ARG A 16 -8.93 -11.89 -9.81
CA ARG A 16 -8.07 -12.59 -8.86
C ARG A 16 -8.66 -12.62 -7.45
N PHE A 17 -9.16 -11.49 -6.95
CA PHE A 17 -9.76 -11.45 -5.62
C PHE A 17 -10.99 -12.33 -5.51
N LEU A 18 -11.79 -12.50 -6.57
CA LEU A 18 -12.97 -13.38 -6.55
C LEU A 18 -12.64 -14.86 -6.34
N LEU A 19 -11.38 -15.28 -6.54
CA LEU A 19 -10.92 -16.64 -6.33
C LEU A 19 -10.43 -16.90 -4.89
N GLU A 20 -10.32 -15.85 -4.08
CA GLU A 20 -9.90 -15.94 -2.68
C GLU A 20 -11.10 -16.30 -1.78
N ASP A 21 -10.84 -17.03 -0.69
CA ASP A 21 -11.86 -17.41 0.29
C ASP A 21 -12.56 -16.18 0.92
N ASP A 22 -11.81 -15.09 1.12
CA ASP A 22 -12.34 -13.78 1.52
C ASP A 22 -11.88 -12.70 0.53
N PRO A 23 -12.68 -12.44 -0.54
CA PRO A 23 -12.31 -11.54 -1.63
C PRO A 23 -12.16 -10.09 -1.17
N ILE A 24 -12.83 -9.68 -0.09
CA ILE A 24 -12.77 -8.30 0.39
C ILE A 24 -11.57 -8.10 1.28
N LYS A 25 -11.28 -9.05 2.17
CA LYS A 25 -10.06 -9.03 2.98
C LYS A 25 -8.82 -9.03 2.10
N ALA A 26 -8.72 -9.93 1.12
CA ALA A 26 -7.58 -10.01 0.22
C ALA A 26 -7.34 -8.70 -0.55
N ARG A 27 -8.43 -8.06 -1.00
CA ARG A 27 -8.38 -6.76 -1.67
C ARG A 27 -7.89 -5.65 -0.74
N LEU A 28 -8.41 -5.63 0.50
CA LEU A 28 -8.00 -4.64 1.49
C LEU A 28 -6.53 -4.82 1.84
N GLU A 29 -6.07 -6.03 2.13
CA GLU A 29 -4.65 -6.31 2.43
C GLU A 29 -3.73 -5.86 1.30
N TRP A 30 -4.09 -6.18 0.04
CA TRP A 30 -3.32 -5.74 -1.12
C TRP A 30 -3.26 -4.21 -1.26
N LEU A 31 -4.41 -3.53 -1.15
CA LEU A 31 -4.48 -2.07 -1.25
C LEU A 31 -3.68 -1.40 -0.13
N LEU A 32 -3.73 -1.94 1.07
CA LEU A 32 -2.97 -1.46 2.21
C LEU A 32 -1.46 -1.66 2.00
N ALA A 33 -1.03 -2.77 1.41
CA ALA A 33 0.37 -3.00 1.05
C ALA A 33 0.87 -2.01 0.00
N GLU A 34 0.07 -1.68 -1.01
CA GLU A 34 0.44 -0.67 -2.01
C GLU A 34 0.52 0.74 -1.41
N LEU A 35 -0.43 1.11 -0.53
CA LEU A 35 -0.36 2.38 0.20
C LEU A 35 0.91 2.48 1.06
N MET A 36 1.28 1.38 1.72
CA MET A 36 2.51 1.30 2.52
C MET A 36 3.77 1.45 1.66
N LYS A 37 3.79 0.89 0.45
CA LYS A 37 4.92 1.07 -0.49
C LYS A 37 5.08 2.53 -0.87
N VAL A 38 4.00 3.20 -1.26
CA VAL A 38 4.00 4.62 -1.65
C VAL A 38 4.44 5.51 -0.49
N GLU A 39 3.93 5.27 0.72
CA GLU A 39 4.36 6.04 1.90
C GLU A 39 5.83 5.77 2.28
N ALA A 40 6.37 4.60 1.92
CA ALA A 40 7.76 4.22 2.15
C ALA A 40 8.71 4.57 0.99
N GLU A 41 8.25 5.25 -0.07
CA GLU A 41 9.10 5.69 -1.19
C GLU A 41 10.02 6.87 -0.79
N VAL A 42 11.03 6.56 0.01
CA VAL A 42 12.07 7.49 0.51
C VAL A 42 13.23 7.63 -0.49
N GLY A 43 13.11 7.03 -1.68
CA GLY A 43 14.16 6.96 -2.69
C GLY A 43 15.35 6.05 -2.33
N ALA A 44 15.30 5.37 -1.18
CA ALA A 44 16.28 4.38 -0.75
C ALA A 44 15.70 3.43 0.31
N PRO A 45 16.04 2.12 0.27
CA PRO A 45 15.62 1.16 1.30
C PRO A 45 16.24 1.49 2.67
N LYS A 46 15.56 1.06 3.75
CA LYS A 46 16.01 1.25 5.14
C LYS A 46 17.44 0.69 5.30
N GLY A 47 18.32 1.46 5.95
CA GLY A 47 19.71 1.06 6.24
C GLY A 47 20.74 1.26 5.12
N LYS A 48 20.34 1.49 3.85
CA LYS A 48 21.30 1.80 2.77
C LYS A 48 21.55 3.31 2.65
N HIS A 49 22.82 3.72 2.70
CA HIS A 49 23.20 5.09 2.37
C HIS A 49 23.03 5.33 0.86
N SER A 50 22.30 6.37 0.48
CA SER A 50 22.07 6.74 -0.92
C SER A 50 22.02 8.26 -1.04
N ARG A 51 22.77 8.82 -1.99
CA ARG A 51 22.74 10.26 -2.29
C ARG A 51 21.39 10.74 -2.84
N LYS A 52 20.54 9.83 -3.32
CA LYS A 52 19.17 10.12 -3.80
C LYS A 52 18.12 10.08 -2.67
N ARG A 53 18.52 9.72 -1.44
CA ARG A 53 17.62 9.67 -0.29
C ARG A 53 17.18 11.09 0.07
N LYS A 54 15.87 11.34 0.02
CA LYS A 54 15.31 12.67 0.34
C LYS A 54 15.01 12.84 1.83
N THR A 55 14.70 11.76 2.52
CA THR A 55 14.15 11.78 3.88
C THR A 55 14.61 10.54 4.69
N TYR A 56 14.38 10.51 5.99
CA TYR A 56 14.78 9.42 6.89
C TYR A 56 13.58 8.74 7.54
N PHE A 57 13.68 7.42 7.75
CA PHE A 57 12.71 6.68 8.56
C PHE A 57 12.95 7.02 10.03
N SER A 58 11.96 7.64 10.69
CA SER A 58 12.06 8.14 12.08
C SER A 58 11.18 7.37 13.07
N GLY A 59 10.54 6.28 12.65
CA GLY A 59 9.72 5.42 13.49
C GLY A 59 8.48 4.91 12.79
N TYR A 60 7.46 4.56 13.56
CA TYR A 60 6.18 4.08 13.08
C TYR A 60 5.05 4.95 13.65
N ARG A 61 4.00 5.20 12.85
CA ARG A 61 2.74 5.82 13.26
C ARG A 61 1.62 4.83 13.03
N VAL A 62 0.73 4.66 14.00
CA VAL A 62 -0.47 3.85 13.82
C VAL A 62 -1.57 4.73 13.24
N ARG A 63 -2.21 4.29 12.16
CA ARG A 63 -3.38 4.94 11.58
C ARG A 63 -4.57 4.01 11.64
N LYS A 64 -5.65 4.49 12.26
CA LYS A 64 -6.93 3.78 12.30
C LYS A 64 -7.68 4.08 11.01
N LEU A 65 -8.12 3.04 10.30
CA LEU A 65 -8.95 3.13 9.11
C LEU A 65 -10.28 2.45 9.40
N HIS A 66 -11.35 3.22 9.30
CA HIS A 66 -12.71 2.70 9.40
C HIS A 66 -13.18 2.30 8.00
N SER A 67 -13.51 1.02 7.83
CA SER A 67 -14.14 0.48 6.63
C SER A 67 -15.55 -0.02 6.98
N GLN A 68 -16.40 -0.25 5.98
CA GLN A 68 -17.74 -0.82 6.19
C GLN A 68 -17.69 -2.24 6.81
N ILE A 69 -16.54 -2.90 6.74
CA ILE A 69 -16.34 -4.29 7.20
C ILE A 69 -15.66 -4.32 8.57
N GLY A 70 -15.18 -3.16 9.07
CA GLY A 70 -14.62 -3.07 10.41
C GLY A 70 -13.57 -1.98 10.55
N THR A 71 -12.81 -2.07 11.63
CA THR A 71 -11.69 -1.16 11.90
C THR A 71 -10.38 -1.87 11.61
N VAL A 72 -9.54 -1.25 10.77
CA VAL A 72 -8.19 -1.72 10.47
C VAL A 72 -7.16 -0.76 11.08
N TYR A 73 -6.11 -1.30 11.70
CA TYR A 73 -4.99 -0.51 12.18
C TYR A 73 -3.79 -0.70 11.25
N LEU A 74 -3.32 0.40 10.66
CA LEU A 74 -2.18 0.42 9.75
C LEU A 74 -0.95 0.92 10.49
N VAL A 75 0.15 0.18 10.42
CA VAL A 75 1.43 0.59 10.98
C VAL A 75 2.25 1.25 9.88
N ILE A 76 2.14 2.58 9.78
CA ILE A 76 2.77 3.37 8.73
C ILE A 76 4.17 3.80 9.15
N LEU A 77 5.14 3.70 8.24
CA LEU A 77 6.49 4.23 8.46
C LEU A 77 6.46 5.76 8.50
N ARG A 78 7.03 6.35 9.55
CA ARG A 78 7.20 7.80 9.65
C ARG A 78 8.45 8.20 8.87
N VAL A 79 8.27 9.07 7.89
CA VAL A 79 9.32 9.57 7.01
C VAL A 79 9.47 11.07 7.28
N HIS A 80 10.71 11.54 7.51
CA HIS A 80 11.04 12.92 7.86
C HIS A 80 12.05 13.53 6.91
#